data_AF-A0A553PZL6-F1
#
_entry.id   AF-A0A553PZL6-F1
#
_cell.length_a   1.000
_cell.length_b   1.000
_cell.length_c   1.000
_cell.angle_alpha   90.00
_cell.angle_beta   90.00
_cell.angle_gamma   90.00
#
_symmetry.space_group_name_H-M   'P 1'
#
loop_
_entity.id
_entity.type
_entity.pdbx_description
1 polymer ?
#
loop_
_entity_poly.entity_id
_entity_poly.type
_entity_poly.pdbx_seq_one_letter_code
_entity_poly.pdbx_strand_id
1 'polypeptide(L)'
;MISMVATGNRSGQSLVLKGVDPETCMIVFKNHWAQVVKILEKHESLRGSVGVLAGAGGLGSFRFGPIPSDEASAVQNYVEHMLFLLMEEECGQNGAMGPILEFVVMENVLERLFIWSLRREFTDDMKLEQLKMYEMLIGQARQPLLHHKPVLKPLMMLLSSCSGCASGSNSSAVETELVLLLNQLCCVLAKDPSILELFFHTSEDQGAANFLIFSLLIPFIHREGSVGQQARDALLLIMALSAEN
;
A
#
# COMPACT_ATOMS: atom_id res chain seq x y z
N MET A 1 -6.91 -41.37 15.02
CA MET A 1 -5.56 -41.11 14.50
C MET A 1 -5.67 -41.08 12.99
N ILE A 2 -5.69 -39.88 12.40
CA ILE A 2 -5.73 -39.71 10.94
C ILE A 2 -4.30 -39.44 10.50
N SER A 3 -3.81 -40.30 9.61
CA SER A 3 -2.43 -40.37 9.15
C SER A 3 -2.07 -39.16 8.29
N MET A 4 -1.00 -38.46 8.65
CA MET A 4 -0.35 -37.47 7.79
C MET A 4 0.74 -38.16 6.98
N VAL A 5 0.57 -38.21 5.66
CA VAL A 5 1.66 -38.50 4.73
C VAL A 5 2.17 -37.17 4.22
N ALA A 6 3.36 -36.79 4.66
CA ALA A 6 4.07 -35.61 4.21
C ALA A 6 4.92 -35.95 2.98
N THR A 7 4.59 -35.36 1.84
CA THR A 7 5.49 -35.32 0.68
C THR A 7 5.17 -34.11 -0.20
N GLY A 8 6.18 -33.25 -0.41
CA GLY A 8 6.32 -32.52 -1.67
C GLY A 8 6.02 -31.02 -1.67
N ASN A 9 7.09 -30.25 -1.83
CA ASN A 9 7.21 -28.98 -2.54
C ASN A 9 6.61 -27.68 -1.93
N ARG A 10 7.52 -26.82 -1.45
CA ARG A 10 7.27 -25.41 -1.13
C ARG A 10 7.06 -24.63 -2.42
N SER A 11 5.80 -24.40 -2.77
CA SER A 11 5.37 -23.36 -3.72
C SER A 11 4.08 -22.80 -3.14
N GLY A 12 3.97 -21.47 -3.01
CA GLY A 12 2.89 -20.78 -2.32
C GLY A 12 1.52 -21.37 -2.68
N GLN A 13 0.89 -22.02 -1.69
CA GLN A 13 -0.52 -22.35 -1.79
C GLN A 13 -1.28 -21.03 -1.67
N SER A 14 -1.64 -20.46 -2.82
CA SER A 14 -2.83 -19.62 -2.89
C SER A 14 -3.97 -20.47 -2.35
N LEU A 15 -4.35 -20.23 -1.10
CA LEU A 15 -5.51 -20.82 -0.45
C LEU A 15 -6.73 -20.22 -1.14
N VAL A 16 -7.07 -20.70 -2.32
CA VAL A 16 -8.25 -20.25 -3.05
C VAL A 16 -9.44 -20.45 -2.12
N LEU A 17 -10.01 -19.34 -1.60
CA LEU A 17 -11.15 -19.33 -0.66
C LEU A 17 -12.47 -19.71 -1.38
N LYS A 18 -12.44 -20.69 -2.27
CA LYS A 18 -13.64 -21.20 -2.95
C LYS A 18 -14.50 -21.92 -1.93
N GLY A 19 -15.63 -21.31 -1.59
CA GLY A 19 -16.65 -21.88 -0.69
C GLY A 19 -16.53 -21.49 0.77
N VAL A 20 -15.68 -20.51 1.11
CA VAL A 20 -15.73 -19.88 2.43
C VAL A 20 -16.81 -18.81 2.42
N ASP A 21 -17.64 -18.83 3.46
CA ASP A 21 -18.71 -17.86 3.65
C ASP A 21 -18.15 -16.42 3.80
N PRO A 22 -18.63 -15.43 3.01
CA PRO A 22 -18.13 -14.05 3.07
C PRO A 22 -18.26 -13.39 4.45
N GLU A 23 -19.29 -13.75 5.22
CA GLU A 23 -19.48 -13.24 6.57
C GLU A 23 -18.36 -13.75 7.51
N THR A 24 -17.96 -15.01 7.36
CA THR A 24 -16.81 -15.58 8.06
C THR A 24 -15.50 -14.86 7.72
N CYS A 25 -15.23 -14.61 6.43
CA CYS A 25 -14.05 -13.84 6.00
C CYS A 25 -14.04 -12.44 6.63
N MET A 26 -15.19 -11.76 6.64
CA MET A 26 -15.36 -10.44 7.24
C MET A 26 -15.15 -10.44 8.76
N ILE A 27 -15.65 -11.45 9.48
CA ILE A 27 -15.42 -11.61 10.93
C ILE A 27 -13.93 -11.79 11.20
N VAL A 28 -13.25 -12.67 10.44
CA VAL A 28 -11.81 -12.89 10.58
C VAL A 28 -11.05 -11.60 10.31
N PHE A 29 -11.39 -10.86 9.24
CA PHE A 29 -10.78 -9.58 8.90
C PHE A 29 -10.91 -8.57 10.06
N LYS A 30 -12.13 -8.38 10.59
CA LYS A 30 -12.38 -7.48 11.71
C LYS A 30 -11.61 -7.87 12.97
N ASN A 31 -11.49 -9.17 13.25
CA ASN A 31 -10.73 -9.65 14.39
C ASN A 31 -9.24 -9.32 14.26
N HIS A 32 -8.65 -9.54 13.07
CA HIS A 32 -7.26 -9.16 12.80
C HIS A 32 -7.07 -7.65 12.93
N TRP A 33 -8.00 -6.87 12.35
CA TRP A 33 -7.96 -5.42 12.44
C TRP A 33 -8.06 -4.91 13.88
N ALA A 34 -8.91 -5.50 14.71
CA ALA A 34 -9.02 -5.15 16.11
C ALA A 34 -7.70 -5.39 16.88
N GLN A 35 -6.97 -6.47 16.59
CA GLN A 35 -5.65 -6.70 17.18
C GLN A 35 -4.63 -5.66 16.71
N VAL A 36 -4.65 -5.32 15.43
CA VAL A 36 -3.81 -4.27 14.85
C VAL A 36 -4.10 -2.94 15.56
N VAL A 37 -5.35 -2.45 15.54
CA VAL A 37 -5.76 -1.20 16.19
C VAL A 37 -5.35 -1.13 17.65
N LYS A 38 -5.52 -2.22 18.42
CA LYS A 38 -5.08 -2.28 19.82
C LYS A 38 -3.59 -1.96 19.99
N ILE A 39 -2.74 -2.42 19.06
CA ILE A 39 -1.31 -2.13 19.09
C ILE A 39 -1.04 -0.70 18.57
N LEU A 40 -1.74 -0.20 17.53
CA LEU A 40 -1.62 1.20 17.08
C LEU A 40 -1.91 2.16 18.23
N GLU A 41 -3.06 2.00 18.88
CA GLU A 41 -3.57 2.88 19.94
C GLU A 41 -2.68 2.88 21.17
N LYS A 42 -2.08 1.74 21.51
CA LYS A 42 -1.08 1.62 22.58
C LYS A 42 0.06 2.62 22.38
N HIS A 43 0.47 2.85 21.13
CA HIS A 43 1.54 3.79 20.77
C HIS A 43 1.05 5.19 20.40
N GLU A 44 -0.27 5.42 20.29
CA GLU A 44 -0.86 6.75 20.15
C GLU A 44 -1.02 7.46 21.50
N SER A 45 -1.43 6.72 22.54
CA SER A 45 -1.70 7.27 23.88
C SER A 45 -0.45 7.84 24.58
N LEU A 46 0.77 7.42 24.18
CA LEU A 46 2.01 8.06 24.64
C LEU A 46 2.13 9.55 24.25
N ARG A 47 1.32 10.07 23.31
CA ARG A 47 1.21 11.51 23.04
C ARG A 47 0.32 12.26 24.05
N GLY A 48 -0.68 11.59 24.63
CA GLY A 48 -1.70 12.25 25.46
C GLY A 48 -1.23 12.62 26.87
N SER A 49 -0.26 11.89 27.42
CA SER A 49 0.25 12.12 28.78
C SER A 49 1.42 13.13 28.85
N VAL A 50 2.05 13.45 27.72
CA VAL A 50 3.19 14.39 27.65
C VAL A 50 2.77 15.80 27.19
N GLY A 51 1.52 15.97 26.75
CA GLY A 51 0.96 17.25 26.27
C GLY A 51 0.69 18.33 27.33
N VAL A 52 0.89 18.05 28.62
CA VAL A 52 0.62 19.03 29.71
C VAL A 52 1.89 19.74 30.21
N LEU A 53 3.07 19.44 29.66
CA LEU A 53 4.34 20.03 30.15
C LEU A 53 5.19 20.77 29.10
N ALA A 54 4.77 20.86 27.84
CA ALA A 54 5.56 21.54 26.81
C ALA A 54 5.17 23.02 26.65
N GLY A 55 5.47 23.81 27.69
CA GLY A 55 5.70 25.24 27.52
C GLY A 55 7.07 25.48 26.89
N ALA A 56 7.12 26.37 25.91
CA ALA A 56 8.30 27.03 25.34
C ALA A 56 9.33 26.17 24.56
N GLY A 57 9.33 26.33 23.24
CA GLY A 57 10.55 26.43 22.43
C GLY A 57 11.19 25.13 21.93
N GLY A 58 11.04 24.87 20.62
CA GLY A 58 11.92 23.98 19.86
C GLY A 58 11.20 23.00 18.94
N LEU A 59 11.33 23.19 17.62
CA LEU A 59 11.11 22.12 16.63
C LEU A 59 12.20 21.07 16.82
N GLY A 60 11.97 20.10 17.70
CA GLY A 60 12.93 19.04 18.00
C GLY A 60 12.22 17.71 18.19
N SER A 61 12.37 16.82 17.21
CA SER A 61 12.25 15.36 17.31
C SER A 61 11.07 14.83 18.14
N PHE A 62 10.00 14.42 17.45
CA PHE A 62 8.97 13.55 18.03
C PHE A 62 9.62 12.23 18.49
N ARG A 63 10.18 12.19 19.70
CA ARG A 63 10.77 10.97 20.28
C ARG A 63 9.66 10.04 20.75
N PHE A 64 9.08 9.31 19.80
CA PHE A 64 8.35 8.08 20.08
C PHE A 64 9.33 7.08 20.72
N GLY A 65 8.88 6.34 21.73
CA GLY A 65 9.63 5.16 22.16
C GLY A 65 9.74 4.16 21.01
N PRO A 66 10.85 3.42 20.88
CA PRO A 66 11.00 2.43 19.82
C PRO A 66 9.90 1.37 19.96
N ILE A 67 9.20 1.10 18.87
CA ILE A 67 8.17 0.06 18.83
C ILE A 67 8.85 -1.29 18.99
N PRO A 68 8.43 -2.12 19.96
CA PRO A 68 8.99 -3.46 20.15
C PRO A 68 8.92 -4.28 18.86
N SER A 69 9.98 -5.03 18.57
CA SER A 69 10.09 -5.83 17.34
C SER A 69 9.01 -6.91 17.24
N ASP A 70 8.63 -7.50 18.37
CA ASP A 70 7.55 -8.47 18.49
C ASP A 70 6.18 -7.87 18.13
N GLU A 71 5.90 -6.64 18.56
CA GLU A 71 4.67 -5.94 18.21
C GLU A 71 4.63 -5.57 16.73
N ALA A 72 5.75 -5.09 16.17
CA ALA A 72 5.86 -4.79 14.75
C ALA A 72 5.65 -6.06 13.89
N SER A 73 6.24 -7.18 14.29
CA SER A 73 6.05 -8.47 13.59
C SER A 73 4.62 -8.99 13.72
N ALA A 74 3.98 -8.86 14.89
CA ALA A 74 2.59 -9.25 15.08
C ALA A 74 1.66 -8.48 14.13
N VAL A 75 1.88 -7.18 13.99
CA VAL A 75 1.12 -6.32 13.07
C VAL A 75 1.33 -6.74 11.63
N GLN A 76 2.57 -6.98 11.22
CA GLN A 76 2.88 -7.45 9.86
C GLN A 76 2.14 -8.74 9.53
N ASN A 77 2.16 -9.73 10.44
CA ASN A 77 1.44 -10.99 10.26
C ASN A 77 -0.08 -10.78 10.16
N TYR A 78 -0.66 -9.94 11.03
CA TYR A 78 -2.09 -9.67 10.96
C TYR A 78 -2.50 -8.95 9.68
N VAL A 79 -1.69 -7.98 9.26
CA VAL A 79 -1.91 -7.22 8.01
C VAL A 79 -1.78 -8.14 6.80
N GLU A 80 -0.80 -9.04 6.76
CA GLU A 80 -0.65 -10.02 5.66
C GLU A 80 -1.91 -10.86 5.49
N HIS A 81 -2.46 -11.41 6.59
CA HIS A 81 -3.72 -12.15 6.53
C HIS A 81 -4.91 -11.30 6.10
N MET A 82 -5.00 -10.05 6.58
CA MET A 82 -6.05 -9.11 6.16
C MET A 82 -5.98 -8.82 4.66
N LEU A 83 -4.78 -8.59 4.12
CA LEU A 83 -4.56 -8.33 2.70
C LEU A 83 -4.95 -9.54 1.86
N PHE A 84 -4.64 -10.76 2.30
CA PHE A 84 -5.06 -11.98 1.61
C PHE A 84 -6.59 -12.07 1.48
N LEU A 85 -7.32 -11.80 2.57
CA LEU A 85 -8.79 -11.79 2.56
C LEU A 85 -9.35 -10.69 1.64
N LEU A 86 -8.75 -9.49 1.67
CA LEU A 86 -9.14 -8.39 0.81
C LEU A 86 -8.91 -8.69 -0.68
N MET A 87 -7.79 -9.32 -1.03
CA MET A 87 -7.45 -9.64 -2.43
C MET A 87 -8.38 -10.70 -3.01
N GLU A 88 -8.72 -11.72 -2.23
CA GLU A 88 -9.61 -12.81 -2.68
C GLU A 88 -11.10 -12.44 -2.66
N GLU A 89 -11.49 -11.33 -2.02
CA GLU A 89 -12.90 -10.90 -1.97
C GLU A 89 -13.40 -10.51 -3.38
N GLU A 90 -14.49 -11.15 -3.81
CA GLU A 90 -15.17 -10.82 -5.06
C GLU A 90 -16.08 -9.59 -4.91
N CYS A 91 -16.32 -8.88 -6.02
CA CYS A 91 -17.31 -7.80 -6.05
C CYS A 91 -18.69 -8.31 -5.63
N GLY A 92 -19.45 -7.45 -4.94
CA GLY A 92 -20.85 -7.69 -4.62
C GLY A 92 -21.75 -7.67 -5.86
N GLN A 93 -23.06 -7.86 -5.63
CA GLN A 93 -24.07 -7.84 -6.70
C GLN A 93 -24.01 -6.54 -7.50
N ASN A 94 -24.08 -6.64 -8.83
CA ASN A 94 -24.03 -5.51 -9.76
C ASN A 94 -22.74 -4.66 -9.66
N GLY A 95 -21.62 -5.26 -9.26
CA GLY A 95 -20.35 -4.55 -9.12
C GLY A 95 -20.28 -3.66 -7.87
N ALA A 96 -21.18 -3.89 -6.90
CA ALA A 96 -21.07 -3.26 -5.59
C ALA A 96 -19.77 -3.67 -4.89
N MET A 97 -19.35 -2.83 -3.96
CA MET A 97 -18.22 -3.10 -3.08
C MET A 97 -18.50 -4.33 -2.21
N GLY A 98 -17.52 -5.22 -2.07
CA GLY A 98 -17.53 -6.30 -1.10
C GLY A 98 -17.42 -5.78 0.33
N PRO A 99 -17.91 -6.53 1.33
CA PRO A 99 -17.97 -6.07 2.72
C PRO A 99 -16.59 -5.73 3.32
N ILE A 100 -15.53 -6.45 2.96
CA ILE A 100 -14.17 -6.19 3.45
C ILE A 100 -13.66 -4.89 2.84
N LEU A 101 -13.81 -4.69 1.52
CA LEU A 101 -13.43 -3.43 0.89
C LEU A 101 -14.21 -2.24 1.47
N GLU A 102 -15.52 -2.40 1.73
CA GLU A 102 -16.35 -1.38 2.38
C GLU A 102 -15.81 -0.99 3.75
N PHE A 103 -15.44 -1.98 4.53
CA PHE A 103 -14.82 -1.75 5.82
C PHE A 103 -13.44 -1.08 5.71
N VAL A 104 -12.59 -1.51 4.78
CA VAL A 104 -11.28 -0.92 4.52
C VAL A 104 -11.37 0.57 4.19
N VAL A 105 -12.34 0.93 3.34
CA VAL A 105 -12.63 2.30 2.93
C VAL A 105 -13.17 3.12 4.10
N MET A 106 -14.17 2.59 4.82
CA MET A 106 -14.83 3.30 5.92
C MET A 106 -13.88 3.55 7.11
N GLU A 107 -13.04 2.57 7.46
CA GLU A 107 -12.10 2.67 8.58
C GLU A 107 -10.75 3.30 8.20
N ASN A 108 -10.54 3.64 6.92
CA ASN A 108 -9.26 4.14 6.39
C ASN A 108 -8.08 3.23 6.80
N VAL A 109 -8.25 1.91 6.66
CA VAL A 109 -7.30 0.89 7.14
C VAL A 109 -5.90 1.13 6.57
N LEU A 110 -5.79 1.33 5.26
CA LEU A 110 -4.49 1.53 4.59
C LEU A 110 -3.80 2.83 5.01
N GLU A 111 -4.56 3.91 5.22
CA GLU A 111 -4.00 5.18 5.69
C GLU A 111 -3.47 5.05 7.12
N ARG A 112 -4.22 4.41 8.02
CA ARG A 112 -3.77 4.17 9.41
C ARG A 112 -2.50 3.32 9.45
N LEU A 113 -2.43 2.26 8.65
CA LEU A 113 -1.22 1.43 8.52
C LEU A 113 -0.02 2.21 7.97
N PHE A 114 -0.25 3.06 6.97
CA PHE A 114 0.78 3.91 6.40
C PHE A 114 1.29 4.97 7.42
N ILE A 115 0.39 5.65 8.13
CA ILE A 115 0.76 6.61 9.18
C ILE A 115 1.56 5.91 10.28
N TRP A 116 1.21 4.67 10.61
CA TRP A 116 2.00 3.91 11.57
C TRP A 116 3.40 3.63 11.05
N SER A 117 3.56 3.15 9.81
CA SER A 117 4.89 2.88 9.25
C SER A 117 5.77 4.14 9.25
N LEU A 118 5.21 5.33 8.98
CA LEU A 118 5.93 6.60 9.08
C LEU A 118 6.53 6.91 10.47
N ARG A 119 5.98 6.35 11.55
CA ARG A 119 6.48 6.60 12.92
C ARG A 119 7.81 5.91 13.22
N ARG A 120 8.23 4.94 12.42
CA ARG A 120 9.46 4.16 12.63
C ARG A 120 10.59 4.61 11.70
N GLU A 121 10.75 5.94 11.54
CA GLU A 121 11.79 6.58 10.71
C GLU A 121 11.69 6.29 9.19
N PHE A 122 10.71 5.47 8.78
CA PHE A 122 10.36 5.14 7.39
C PHE A 122 11.58 4.75 6.54
N THR A 123 12.29 3.75 7.03
CA THR A 123 13.51 3.20 6.42
C THR A 123 13.23 2.58 5.05
N ASP A 124 14.29 2.29 4.29
CA ASP A 124 14.16 1.64 2.99
C ASP A 124 13.46 0.26 3.06
N ASP A 125 13.69 -0.52 4.11
CA ASP A 125 12.98 -1.78 4.32
C ASP A 125 11.48 -1.56 4.44
N MET A 126 11.06 -0.51 5.15
CA MET A 126 9.66 -0.17 5.32
C MET A 126 9.03 0.36 4.03
N LYS A 127 9.78 1.15 3.25
CA LYS A 127 9.35 1.55 1.90
C LYS A 127 9.13 0.33 1.03
N LEU A 128 10.08 -0.61 1.05
CA LEU A 128 10.00 -1.83 0.26
C LEU A 128 8.79 -2.69 0.65
N GLU A 129 8.51 -2.83 1.95
CA GLU A 129 7.32 -3.52 2.45
C GLU A 129 6.02 -2.85 1.96
N GLN A 130 5.94 -1.51 2.02
CA GLN A 130 4.77 -0.77 1.55
C GLN A 130 4.60 -0.86 0.02
N LEU A 131 5.69 -0.76 -0.74
CA LEU A 131 5.65 -0.89 -2.20
C LEU A 131 5.16 -2.27 -2.62
N LYS A 132 5.69 -3.35 -2.01
CA LYS A 132 5.25 -4.72 -2.26
C LYS A 132 3.80 -4.96 -1.87
N MET A 133 3.35 -4.35 -0.77
CA MET A 133 1.94 -4.42 -0.38
C MET A 133 1.04 -3.86 -1.48
N TYR A 134 1.36 -2.66 -2.02
CA TYR A 134 0.57 -2.06 -3.09
C TYR A 134 0.69 -2.81 -4.42
N GLU A 135 1.87 -3.34 -4.74
CA GLU A 135 2.08 -4.19 -5.92
C GLU A 135 1.12 -5.39 -5.89
N MET A 136 1.09 -6.12 -4.77
CA MET A 136 0.21 -7.27 -4.60
C MET A 136 -1.26 -6.88 -4.67
N LEU A 137 -1.65 -5.80 -3.98
CA LEU A 137 -3.03 -5.31 -3.97
C LEU A 137 -3.51 -4.93 -5.37
N ILE A 138 -2.71 -4.20 -6.14
CA ILE A 138 -3.10 -3.77 -7.50
C ILE A 138 -3.04 -4.94 -8.49
N GLY A 139 -2.19 -5.94 -8.23
CA GLY A 139 -1.91 -7.03 -9.17
C GLY A 139 -2.85 -8.20 -9.02
N GLN A 140 -3.34 -8.43 -7.81
CA GLN A 140 -4.02 -9.67 -7.44
C GLN A 140 -5.43 -9.44 -6.89
N ALA A 141 -5.79 -8.24 -6.41
CA ALA A 141 -7.13 -8.01 -5.90
C ALA A 141 -8.19 -8.15 -6.99
N ARG A 142 -9.26 -8.88 -6.68
CA ARG A 142 -10.39 -9.08 -7.60
C ARG A 142 -11.28 -7.86 -7.74
N GLN A 143 -11.25 -6.97 -6.76
CA GLN A 143 -12.01 -5.72 -6.74
C GLN A 143 -11.18 -4.53 -7.21
N PRO A 144 -11.80 -3.50 -7.80
CA PRO A 144 -11.08 -2.38 -8.40
C PRO A 144 -10.64 -1.33 -7.35
N LEU A 145 -9.69 -1.71 -6.48
CA LEU A 145 -9.29 -0.95 -5.28
C LEU A 145 -8.95 0.53 -5.52
N LEU A 146 -8.35 0.85 -6.67
CA LEU A 146 -7.93 2.23 -7.01
C LEU A 146 -9.10 3.17 -7.30
N HIS A 147 -10.35 2.70 -7.36
CA HIS A 147 -11.52 3.57 -7.45
C HIS A 147 -11.85 4.28 -6.14
N HIS A 148 -11.16 3.95 -5.04
CA HIS A 148 -11.48 4.44 -3.71
C HIS A 148 -10.41 5.39 -3.19
N LYS A 149 -10.81 6.64 -2.91
CA LYS A 149 -9.90 7.67 -2.39
C LYS A 149 -9.13 7.24 -1.13
N PRO A 150 -9.72 6.51 -0.16
CA PRO A 150 -8.98 6.01 1.00
C PRO A 150 -7.86 5.02 0.69
N VAL A 151 -7.86 4.41 -0.50
CA VAL A 151 -6.75 3.57 -1.02
C VAL A 151 -5.74 4.44 -1.77
N LEU A 152 -6.21 5.35 -2.62
CA LEU A 152 -5.36 6.22 -3.44
C LEU A 152 -4.49 7.17 -2.60
N LYS A 153 -5.05 7.76 -1.54
CA LYS A 153 -4.35 8.77 -0.74
C LYS A 153 -3.05 8.23 -0.11
N PRO A 154 -3.04 7.12 0.65
CA PRO A 154 -1.80 6.56 1.20
C PRO A 154 -0.83 6.08 0.11
N LEU A 155 -1.32 5.58 -1.03
CA LEU A 155 -0.47 5.28 -2.19
C LEU A 155 0.27 6.53 -2.69
N MET A 156 -0.42 7.66 -2.83
CA MET A 156 0.19 8.91 -3.28
C MET A 156 1.22 9.45 -2.28
N MET A 157 0.95 9.31 -0.99
CA MET A 157 1.92 9.67 0.06
C MET A 157 3.17 8.77 0.00
N LEU A 158 2.99 7.47 -0.22
CA LEU A 158 4.09 6.52 -0.42
C LEU A 158 4.94 6.90 -1.63
N LEU A 159 4.33 7.13 -2.80
CA LEU A 159 5.06 7.52 -4.01
C LEU A 159 5.83 8.84 -3.81
N SER A 160 5.22 9.81 -3.12
CA SER A 160 5.86 11.09 -2.81
C SER A 160 7.09 10.91 -1.90
N SER A 161 7.03 9.99 -0.94
CA SER A 161 8.16 9.67 -0.05
C SER A 161 9.33 8.98 -0.76
N CYS A 162 9.08 8.42 -1.95
CA CYS A 162 10.11 7.82 -2.81
C CYS A 162 10.74 8.82 -3.80
N SER A 163 10.26 10.07 -3.87
CA SER A 163 10.78 11.09 -4.81
C SER A 163 12.27 11.45 -4.64
N GLY A 164 12.87 11.12 -3.49
CA GLY A 164 14.32 11.23 -3.25
C GLY A 164 15.20 10.21 -4.00
N CYS A 165 14.62 9.17 -4.64
CA CYS A 165 15.37 8.09 -5.30
C CYS A 165 16.46 8.59 -6.25
N ALA A 166 16.20 9.65 -7.01
CA ALA A 166 17.12 10.17 -8.03
C ALA A 166 18.44 10.70 -7.45
N SER A 167 18.49 11.03 -6.16
CA SER A 167 19.70 11.52 -5.47
C SER A 167 20.55 10.40 -4.86
N GLY A 168 20.22 9.12 -5.10
CA GLY A 168 20.92 7.97 -4.51
C GLY A 168 20.63 7.77 -3.02
N SER A 169 19.53 8.33 -2.50
CA SER A 169 19.15 8.22 -1.09
C SER A 169 18.49 6.88 -0.74
N ASN A 170 17.96 6.17 -1.74
CA ASN A 170 17.22 4.93 -1.54
C ASN A 170 18.02 3.75 -2.12
N SER A 171 17.87 2.59 -1.51
CA SER A 171 18.49 1.35 -1.97
C SER A 171 17.98 0.93 -3.35
N SER A 172 18.83 0.22 -4.10
CA SER A 172 18.49 -0.31 -5.42
C SER A 172 17.26 -1.24 -5.40
N ALA A 173 16.98 -1.90 -4.27
CA ALA A 173 15.79 -2.73 -4.10
C ALA A 173 14.50 -1.88 -4.10
N VAL A 174 14.49 -0.76 -3.37
CA VAL A 174 13.35 0.18 -3.33
C VAL A 174 13.10 0.78 -4.70
N GLU A 175 14.16 1.16 -5.43
CA GLU A 175 14.03 1.69 -6.79
C GLU A 175 13.42 0.69 -7.77
N THR A 176 13.83 -0.58 -7.68
CA THR A 176 13.31 -1.65 -8.53
C THR A 176 11.82 -1.87 -8.28
N GLU A 177 11.42 -1.98 -7.02
CA GLU A 177 10.03 -2.17 -6.63
C GLU A 177 9.16 -0.95 -6.98
N LEU A 178 9.70 0.25 -6.81
CA LEU A 178 9.02 1.49 -7.17
C LEU A 178 8.69 1.54 -8.67
N VAL A 179 9.67 1.24 -9.53
CA VAL A 179 9.46 1.26 -10.99
C VAL A 179 8.46 0.19 -11.41
N LEU A 180 8.48 -0.96 -10.75
CA LEU A 180 7.51 -2.03 -10.99
C LEU A 180 6.08 -1.59 -10.66
N LEU A 181 5.89 -1.01 -9.47
CA LEU A 181 4.59 -0.46 -9.05
C LEU A 181 4.13 0.67 -9.98
N LEU A 182 5.02 1.58 -10.38
CA LEU A 182 4.70 2.66 -11.31
C LEU A 182 4.25 2.11 -12.66
N ASN A 183 4.94 1.12 -13.22
CA ASN A 183 4.56 0.47 -14.47
C ASN A 183 3.18 -0.20 -14.39
N GLN A 184 2.89 -0.87 -13.27
CA GLN A 184 1.59 -1.48 -13.01
C GLN A 184 0.48 -0.44 -12.91
N LEU A 185 0.72 0.68 -12.24
CA LEU A 185 -0.20 1.80 -12.20
C LEU A 185 -0.47 2.37 -13.60
N CYS A 186 0.57 2.52 -14.42
CA CYS A 186 0.40 2.93 -15.82
C CYS A 186 -0.52 1.95 -16.56
N CYS A 187 -0.29 0.63 -16.40
CA CYS A 187 -1.13 -0.41 -17.00
C CYS A 187 -2.60 -0.30 -16.60
N VAL A 188 -2.88 0.03 -15.34
CA VAL A 188 -4.24 0.21 -14.84
C VAL A 188 -4.87 1.49 -15.43
N LEU A 189 -4.15 2.62 -15.38
CA LEU A 189 -4.61 3.88 -15.96
C LEU A 189 -4.89 3.78 -17.46
N ALA A 190 -4.13 2.93 -18.16
CA ALA A 190 -4.33 2.72 -19.59
C ALA A 190 -5.58 1.92 -19.92
N LYS A 191 -5.96 1.00 -19.04
CA LYS A 191 -7.18 0.19 -19.20
C LYS A 191 -8.41 0.95 -18.73
N ASP A 192 -8.26 1.84 -17.76
CA ASP A 192 -9.35 2.58 -17.15
C ASP A 192 -8.95 4.04 -16.88
N PRO A 193 -9.21 4.94 -17.85
CA PRO A 193 -8.90 6.36 -17.72
C PRO A 193 -9.66 7.08 -16.59
N SER A 194 -10.78 6.54 -16.10
CA SER A 194 -11.57 7.19 -15.04
C SER A 194 -10.80 7.29 -13.72
N ILE A 195 -9.89 6.35 -13.46
CA ILE A 195 -9.01 6.34 -12.30
C ILE A 195 -8.06 7.56 -12.33
N LEU A 196 -7.67 8.02 -13.53
CA LEU A 196 -6.82 9.20 -13.70
C LEU A 196 -7.47 10.45 -13.10
N GLU A 197 -8.78 10.61 -13.28
CA GLU A 197 -9.54 11.71 -12.70
C GLU A 197 -9.57 11.65 -11.16
N LEU A 198 -9.62 10.43 -10.60
CA LEU A 198 -9.57 10.23 -9.15
C LEU A 198 -8.22 10.60 -8.56
N PHE A 199 -7.11 10.34 -9.28
CA PHE A 199 -5.78 10.81 -8.90
C PHE A 199 -5.73 12.35 -8.83
N PHE A 200 -6.35 13.07 -9.78
CA PHE A 200 -6.44 14.53 -9.74
C PHE A 200 -7.25 15.08 -8.58
N HIS A 201 -8.33 14.39 -8.20
CA HIS A 201 -9.22 14.81 -7.11
C HIS A 201 -8.76 14.37 -5.71
N THR A 202 -7.65 13.65 -5.61
CA THR A 202 -7.09 13.17 -4.34
C THR A 202 -5.91 14.03 -3.89
N SER A 203 -5.19 14.68 -4.82
CA SER A 203 -4.22 15.73 -4.50
C SER A 203 -4.93 17.07 -4.40
N GLU A 204 -4.81 17.78 -3.27
CA GLU A 204 -5.34 19.16 -3.12
C GLU A 204 -4.76 20.11 -4.18
N ASP A 205 -3.55 19.81 -4.66
CA ASP A 205 -2.95 20.39 -5.87
C ASP A 205 -3.43 19.62 -7.11
N GLN A 206 -4.53 20.10 -7.71
CA GLN A 206 -5.07 19.59 -8.98
C GLN A 206 -3.95 19.48 -10.04
N GLY A 207 -3.58 18.24 -10.41
CA GLY A 207 -2.56 17.96 -11.43
C GLY A 207 -1.25 17.34 -10.93
N ALA A 208 -0.97 17.38 -9.62
CA ALA A 208 0.29 16.89 -9.06
C ALA A 208 0.47 15.38 -9.16
N ALA A 209 -0.62 14.60 -9.21
CA ALA A 209 -0.53 13.13 -9.16
C ALA A 209 0.05 12.50 -10.43
N ASN A 210 -0.42 12.94 -11.60
CA ASN A 210 0.18 12.54 -12.88
C ASN A 210 1.62 13.04 -12.93
N PHE A 211 1.81 14.32 -12.59
CA PHE A 211 3.14 14.90 -12.51
C PHE A 211 4.06 14.10 -11.59
N LEU A 212 3.55 13.51 -10.51
CA LEU A 212 4.32 12.67 -9.60
C LEU A 212 4.72 11.35 -10.27
N ILE A 213 3.79 10.58 -10.85
CA ILE A 213 4.11 9.31 -11.53
C ILE A 213 5.13 9.56 -12.65
N PHE A 214 4.91 10.60 -13.46
CA PHE A 214 5.84 11.01 -14.51
C PHE A 214 7.21 11.42 -13.95
N SER A 215 7.22 12.30 -12.96
CA SER A 215 8.45 12.81 -12.34
C SER A 215 9.27 11.71 -11.69
N LEU A 216 8.61 10.68 -11.14
CA LEU A 216 9.26 9.52 -10.56
C LEU A 216 9.88 8.61 -11.63
N LEU A 217 9.26 8.47 -12.80
CA LEU A 217 9.76 7.63 -13.89
C LEU A 217 10.96 8.25 -14.64
N ILE A 218 10.96 9.58 -14.84
CA ILE A 218 11.98 10.29 -15.64
C ILE A 218 13.42 9.95 -15.24
N PRO A 219 13.81 9.94 -13.95
CA PRO A 219 15.18 9.60 -13.54
C PRO A 219 15.63 8.18 -13.94
N PHE A 220 14.70 7.24 -14.14
CA PHE A 220 15.01 5.85 -14.43
C PHE A 220 15.15 5.54 -15.93
N ILE A 221 14.66 6.39 -16.84
CA ILE A 221 14.64 6.11 -18.28
C ILE A 221 16.04 5.94 -18.90
N HIS A 222 17.04 6.59 -18.31
CA HIS A 222 18.43 6.54 -18.75
C HIS A 222 19.22 5.39 -18.12
N ARG A 223 18.64 4.66 -17.15
CA ARG A 223 19.31 3.51 -16.56
C ARG A 223 19.32 2.34 -17.53
N GLU A 224 20.41 1.59 -17.47
CA GLU A 224 20.53 0.32 -18.18
C GLU A 224 19.87 -0.81 -17.36
N GLY A 225 19.53 -1.91 -18.04
CA GLY A 225 18.89 -3.07 -17.42
C GLY A 225 17.35 -3.00 -17.36
N SER A 226 16.77 -3.92 -16.60
CA SER A 226 15.31 -4.13 -16.52
C SER A 226 14.57 -2.92 -15.96
N VAL A 227 15.12 -2.26 -14.93
CA VAL A 227 14.51 -1.07 -14.30
C VAL A 227 14.33 0.06 -15.31
N GLY A 228 15.37 0.37 -16.08
CA GLY A 228 15.27 1.42 -17.10
C GLY A 228 14.34 1.03 -18.25
N GLN A 229 14.33 -0.25 -18.65
CA GLN A 229 13.39 -0.72 -19.67
C GLN A 229 11.94 -0.57 -19.22
N GLN A 230 11.62 -1.03 -18.01
CA GLN A 230 10.28 -0.96 -17.46
C GLN A 230 9.82 0.49 -17.26
N ALA A 231 10.73 1.39 -16.89
CA ALA A 231 10.44 2.83 -16.82
C ALA A 231 10.11 3.44 -18.19
N ARG A 232 10.86 3.05 -19.24
CA ARG A 232 10.57 3.47 -20.63
C ARG A 232 9.21 2.94 -21.11
N ASP A 233 8.92 1.67 -20.85
CA ASP A 233 7.66 1.04 -21.23
C ASP A 233 6.46 1.70 -20.51
N ALA A 234 6.61 2.00 -19.21
CA ALA A 234 5.61 2.71 -18.42
C ALA A 234 5.33 4.11 -18.98
N LEU A 235 6.38 4.86 -19.32
CA LEU A 235 6.26 6.22 -19.85
C LEU A 235 5.56 6.23 -21.22
N LEU A 236 5.92 5.30 -22.10
CA LEU A 236 5.27 5.14 -23.40
C LEU A 236 3.77 4.87 -23.26
N LEU A 237 3.39 4.05 -22.28
CA LEU A 237 2.00 3.71 -22.05
C LEU A 237 1.17 4.92 -21.63
N ILE A 238 1.66 5.74 -20.69
CA ILE A 238 0.91 6.95 -20.30
C ILE A 238 0.94 8.01 -21.41
N MET A 239 2.04 8.14 -22.15
CA MET A 239 2.09 9.06 -23.29
C MET A 239 1.04 8.71 -24.36
N ALA A 240 0.82 7.42 -24.63
CA ALA A 240 -0.26 6.97 -25.51
C ALA A 240 -1.65 7.44 -25.00
N LEU A 241 -1.90 7.34 -23.69
CA LEU A 241 -3.16 7.83 -23.10
C LEU A 241 -3.34 9.34 -23.24
N SER A 242 -2.26 10.12 -23.17
CA SER A 242 -2.34 11.56 -23.38
C SER A 242 -2.59 11.97 -24.84
N ALA A 243 -2.37 11.07 -25.80
CA ALA A 243 -2.66 11.31 -27.21
C ALA A 243 -4.10 10.93 -27.58
N GLU A 244 -4.74 10.05 -26.81
CA GLU A 244 -6.10 9.55 -27.04
C GLU A 244 -7.20 10.33 -26.29
N ASN A 245 -6.82 11.15 -25.28
CA ASN A 245 -7.70 12.03 -24.50
C ASN A 245 -7.48 13.51 -24.84
#